data_AF-A0A382L3L2-F1
#
_entry.id   AF-A0A382L3L2-F1
#
_cell.length_a   1.000
_cell.length_b   1.000
_cell.length_c   1.000
_cell.angle_alpha   90.00
_cell.angle_beta   90.00
_cell.angle_gamma   90.00
#
_symmetry.space_group_name_H-M   'P 1'
#
loop_
_entity.id
_entity.type
_entity.pdbx_description
1 polymer ?
#
loop_
_entity_poly.entity_id
_entity_poly.type
_entity_poly.pdbx_seq_one_letter_code
_entity_poly.pdbx_strand_id
1 'polypeptide(L)'
;MAIIKPFQGYCPPSEIAEKISSPPYDILTSNEARKIVKNNHHSFLRIIKPEVDFSSETELMGSSLHEHGAKNLYNLIAERKLIKDPVPCMYIYQISMGNHSQTGVMMAASIEEYNSGLIKKHEF
;
A
#
# COMPACT_ATOMS: atom_id res chain seq x y z
N MET A 1 -10.28 -17.26 -21.31
CA MET A 1 -9.66 -17.30 -19.98
C MET A 1 -8.90 -16.00 -19.82
N ALA A 2 -9.08 -15.27 -18.72
CA ALA A 2 -8.39 -13.99 -18.55
C ALA A 2 -6.86 -14.19 -18.52
N ILE A 3 -6.13 -13.26 -19.13
CA ILE A 3 -4.68 -13.19 -19.12
C ILE A 3 -4.22 -12.57 -17.80
N ILE A 4 -3.41 -13.34 -17.08
CA ILE A 4 -2.88 -12.98 -15.77
C ILE A 4 -1.36 -13.04 -15.79
N LYS A 5 -0.69 -12.12 -15.10
CA LYS A 5 0.77 -12.03 -15.10
C LYS A 5 1.33 -11.81 -13.69
N PRO A 6 2.40 -12.54 -13.32
CA PRO A 6 3.15 -12.23 -12.10
C PRO A 6 3.90 -10.89 -12.25
N PHE A 7 4.28 -10.28 -11.13
CA PHE A 7 5.10 -9.06 -11.10
C PHE A 7 6.06 -9.10 -9.91
N GLN A 8 7.06 -8.20 -9.91
CA GLN A 8 7.99 -8.04 -8.80
C GLN A 8 7.50 -6.91 -7.90
N GLY A 9 6.91 -7.27 -6.78
CA GLY A 9 6.51 -6.37 -5.71
C GLY A 9 7.70 -5.95 -4.84
N TYR A 10 7.47 -4.88 -4.07
CA TYR A 10 8.31 -4.48 -2.96
C TYR A 10 7.61 -4.88 -1.67
N CYS A 11 8.20 -5.81 -0.93
CA CYS A 11 7.62 -6.33 0.31
C CYS A 11 8.52 -6.01 1.50
N PRO A 12 7.95 -5.74 2.69
CA PRO A 12 8.74 -5.61 3.88
C PRO A 12 9.28 -6.97 4.36
N PRO A 13 10.48 -7.03 4.95
CA PRO A 13 10.90 -8.19 5.75
C PRO A 13 9.85 -8.51 6.82
N SER A 14 9.62 -9.79 7.08
CA SER A 14 8.55 -10.27 7.99
C SER A 14 8.70 -9.70 9.39
N GLU A 15 9.93 -9.47 9.86
CA GLU A 15 10.23 -8.97 11.21
C GLU A 15 9.82 -7.52 11.43
N ILE A 16 9.64 -6.75 10.34
CA ILE A 16 9.24 -5.33 10.40
C ILE A 16 7.93 -5.06 9.65
N ALA A 17 7.29 -6.08 9.07
CA ALA A 17 6.08 -5.95 8.28
C ALA A 17 4.93 -5.30 9.07
N GLU A 18 4.79 -5.59 10.37
CA GLU A 18 3.80 -4.97 11.25
C GLU A 18 4.04 -3.47 11.42
N LYS A 19 5.31 -3.05 11.51
CA LYS A 19 5.67 -1.62 11.66
C LYS A 19 5.46 -0.85 10.36
N ILE A 20 5.63 -1.50 9.22
CA ILE A 20 5.46 -0.84 7.93
C ILE A 20 3.98 -0.78 7.56
N SER A 21 3.23 -1.88 7.74
CA SER A 21 1.81 -1.94 7.41
C SER A 21 1.00 -0.79 8.04
N SER A 22 -0.09 -0.42 7.36
CA SER A 22 -1.02 0.59 7.86
C SER A 22 -2.46 0.21 7.57
N PRO A 23 -3.42 0.79 8.31
CA PRO A 23 -4.81 0.84 7.86
C PRO A 23 -4.94 1.55 6.49
N PRO A 24 -6.06 1.34 5.78
CA PRO A 24 -6.43 2.16 4.63
C PRO A 24 -6.43 3.65 4.98
N TYR A 25 -5.96 4.50 4.05
CA TYR A 25 -5.81 5.93 4.31
C TYR A 25 -7.13 6.70 4.29
N ASP A 26 -8.13 6.17 3.57
CA ASP A 26 -9.44 6.75 3.31
C ASP A 26 -10.40 6.63 4.49
N ILE A 27 -10.14 5.72 5.42
CA ILE A 27 -10.91 5.57 6.68
C ILE A 27 -10.34 6.40 7.84
N LEU A 28 -9.26 7.16 7.62
CA LEU A 28 -8.56 7.92 8.66
C LEU A 28 -8.56 9.42 8.35
N THR A 29 -8.88 10.24 9.34
CA THR A 29 -8.58 11.67 9.29
C THR A 29 -7.07 11.90 9.41
N SER A 30 -6.56 13.03 8.92
CA SER A 30 -5.13 13.37 9.04
C SER A 30 -4.69 13.50 10.50
N ASN A 31 -5.59 13.91 11.41
CA ASN A 31 -5.31 13.96 12.84
C ASN A 31 -5.20 12.56 13.47
N GLU A 32 -6.04 11.61 13.10
CA GLU A 32 -5.92 10.22 13.56
C GLU A 32 -4.67 9.56 13.02
N ALA A 33 -4.38 9.76 11.73
CA ALA A 33 -3.18 9.23 11.10
C ALA A 33 -1.89 9.80 11.75
N ARG A 34 -1.84 11.10 12.08
CA ARG A 34 -0.74 11.72 12.86
C ARG A 34 -0.52 11.03 14.21
N LYS A 35 -1.60 10.65 14.91
CA LYS A 35 -1.51 9.93 16.19
C LYS A 35 -0.92 8.53 16.00
N ILE A 36 -1.34 7.82 14.95
CA ILE A 36 -0.84 6.47 14.62
C ILE A 36 0.66 6.51 14.30
N VAL A 37 1.11 7.46 13.47
CA VAL A 37 2.51 7.51 13.05
C VAL A 37 3.46 8.13 14.08
N LYS A 38 2.94 8.74 15.16
CA LYS A 38 3.72 9.50 16.15
C LYS A 38 4.95 8.74 16.67
N ASN A 39 4.78 7.46 16.96
CA ASN A 39 5.84 6.58 17.47
C ASN A 39 6.31 5.55 16.43
N ASN A 40 5.90 5.69 15.17
CA ASN A 40 6.22 4.77 14.10
C ASN A 40 6.67 5.54 12.84
N HIS A 41 7.98 5.74 12.73
CA HIS A 41 8.61 6.39 11.59
C HIS A 41 8.57 5.56 10.30
N HIS A 42 8.18 4.29 10.36
CA HIS A 42 8.17 3.38 9.21
C HIS A 42 6.77 3.07 8.69
N SER A 43 5.73 3.61 9.32
CA SER A 43 4.35 3.39 8.88
C SER A 43 4.15 3.84 7.43
N PHE A 44 3.51 2.98 6.64
CA PHE A 44 3.18 3.24 5.25
C PHE A 44 2.23 4.42 5.08
N LEU A 45 1.52 4.86 6.14
CA LEU A 45 0.76 6.11 6.15
C LEU A 45 1.62 7.32 5.77
N ARG A 46 2.92 7.33 6.06
CA ARG A 46 3.81 8.42 5.65
C ARG A 46 4.03 8.48 4.13
N ILE A 47 3.60 7.45 3.38
CA ILE A 47 3.66 7.39 1.91
C ILE A 47 2.29 7.68 1.31
N ILE A 48 1.24 7.01 1.80
CA ILE A 48 -0.13 7.11 1.24
C ILE A 48 -0.96 8.26 1.82
N LYS A 49 -0.52 8.83 2.95
CA LYS A 49 -1.12 9.98 3.63
C LYS A 49 -0.01 10.91 4.16
N PRO A 50 0.87 11.41 3.28
CA PRO A 50 2.13 12.07 3.66
C PRO A 50 1.97 13.36 4.47
N GLU A 51 0.78 13.96 4.52
CA GLU A 51 0.48 15.16 5.32
C GLU A 51 0.66 14.94 6.83
N VAL A 52 0.73 13.68 7.27
CA VAL A 52 0.98 13.31 8.66
C VAL A 52 2.37 13.71 9.16
N ASP A 53 3.30 14.01 8.24
CA ASP A 53 4.64 14.47 8.57
C ASP A 53 4.71 15.98 8.88
N PHE A 54 3.61 16.70 8.63
CA PHE A 54 3.51 18.15 8.81
C PHE A 54 2.48 18.49 9.90
N SER A 55 2.67 19.67 10.52
CA SER A 55 1.58 20.29 11.28
C SER A 55 0.54 20.83 10.30
N SER A 56 -0.68 21.09 10.77
CA SER A 56 -1.73 21.69 9.95
C SER A 56 -1.37 23.08 9.40
N GLU A 57 -0.40 23.75 10.01
CA GLU A 57 0.06 25.09 9.59
C GLU A 57 1.16 25.03 8.53
N THR A 58 1.88 23.91 8.43
CA THR A 58 3.03 23.73 7.53
C THR A 58 2.79 22.65 6.48
N GLU A 59 1.53 22.24 6.29
CA GLU A 59 1.16 21.18 5.37
C GLU A 59 1.50 21.58 3.93
N LEU A 60 2.23 20.70 3.24
CA LEU A 60 2.51 20.85 1.82
C LEU A 60 1.26 20.56 0.99
N MET A 61 1.16 21.16 -0.20
CA MET A 61 0.00 21.02 -1.07
C MET A 61 0.40 20.53 -2.46
N GLY A 62 -0.52 19.84 -3.14
CA GLY A 62 -0.35 19.42 -4.52
C GLY A 62 0.89 18.55 -4.76
N SER A 63 1.66 18.87 -5.79
CA SER A 63 2.83 18.07 -6.21
C SER A 63 3.86 17.91 -5.10
N SER A 64 4.12 18.95 -4.31
CA SER A 64 5.11 18.91 -3.23
C SER A 64 4.78 17.87 -2.16
N LEU A 65 3.49 17.65 -1.89
CA LEU A 65 3.03 16.62 -0.95
C LEU A 65 3.23 15.21 -1.52
N HIS A 66 2.97 15.02 -2.82
CA HIS A 66 3.23 13.76 -3.51
C HIS A 66 4.73 13.43 -3.60
N GLU A 67 5.57 14.44 -3.86
CA GLU A 67 7.03 14.30 -3.88
C GLU A 67 7.56 13.86 -2.50
N HIS A 68 6.99 14.40 -1.42
CA HIS A 68 7.32 13.97 -0.06
C HIS A 68 6.96 12.51 0.20
N GLY A 69 5.75 12.08 -0.17
CA GLY A 69 5.35 10.66 -0.09
C GLY A 69 6.24 9.74 -0.92
N ALA A 70 6.62 10.16 -2.14
CA ALA A 70 7.54 9.42 -2.99
C ALA A 70 8.94 9.31 -2.36
N LYS A 71 9.47 10.39 -1.77
CA LYS A 71 10.73 10.37 -1.02
C LYS A 71 10.69 9.38 0.13
N ASN A 72 9.59 9.34 0.89
CA ASN A 72 9.41 8.37 1.98
C ASN A 72 9.43 6.92 1.46
N LEU A 73 8.79 6.63 0.33
CA LEU A 73 8.84 5.31 -0.31
C LEU A 73 10.27 4.94 -0.72
N TYR A 74 10.99 5.85 -1.40
CA TYR A 74 12.37 5.59 -1.83
C TYR A 74 13.33 5.39 -0.65
N ASN A 75 13.11 6.10 0.47
CA ASN A 75 13.89 5.87 1.70
C ASN A 75 13.69 4.45 2.24
N LEU A 76 12.44 3.96 2.31
CA LEU A 76 12.19 2.57 2.76
C LEU A 76 12.86 1.54 1.83
N ILE A 77 12.89 1.81 0.53
CA ILE A 77 13.57 0.93 -0.44
C ILE A 77 15.10 0.98 -0.24
N ALA A 78 15.69 2.18 -0.15
CA ALA A 78 17.13 2.38 0.03
C ALA A 78 17.64 1.76 1.34
N GLU A 79 16.84 1.85 2.41
CA GLU A 79 17.12 1.26 3.72
C GLU A 79 16.83 -0.25 3.79
N ARG A 80 16.47 -0.89 2.66
CA ARG A 80 16.09 -2.31 2.57
C ARG A 80 14.93 -2.71 3.49
N LYS A 81 14.06 -1.75 3.81
CA LYS A 81 12.81 -1.96 4.55
C LYS A 81 11.66 -2.36 3.64
N LEU A 82 11.78 -2.05 2.35
CA LEU A 82 10.98 -2.61 1.28
C LEU A 82 11.94 -3.25 0.28
N ILE A 83 11.88 -4.57 0.14
CA ILE A 83 12.79 -5.36 -0.69
C ILE A 83 12.03 -5.81 -1.93
N LYS A 84 12.63 -5.57 -3.10
CA LYS A 84 12.07 -6.04 -4.36
C LYS A 84 12.25 -7.56 -4.47
N ASP A 85 11.20 -8.26 -4.87
CA ASP A 85 11.33 -9.70 -5.13
C ASP A 85 12.28 -9.98 -6.31
N PRO A 86 13.13 -11.01 -6.20
CA PRO A 86 14.17 -11.30 -7.19
C PRO A 86 13.59 -11.83 -8.51
N VAL A 87 12.37 -12.37 -8.49
CA VAL A 87 11.67 -12.92 -9.65
C VAL A 87 10.20 -12.47 -9.64
N PRO A 88 9.52 -12.41 -10.79
CA PRO A 88 8.09 -12.14 -10.82
C PRO A 88 7.31 -13.21 -10.04
N CYS A 89 6.44 -12.77 -9.15
CA CYS A 89 5.61 -13.62 -8.29
C CYS A 89 4.12 -13.26 -8.43
N MET A 90 3.25 -14.19 -8.04
CA MET A 90 1.89 -13.87 -7.64
C MET A 90 1.83 -13.86 -6.12
N TYR A 91 1.06 -12.95 -5.54
CA TYR A 91 0.96 -12.81 -4.10
C TYR A 91 -0.37 -13.35 -3.62
N ILE A 92 -0.37 -13.91 -2.42
CA ILE A 92 -1.58 -14.35 -1.74
C ILE A 92 -1.72 -13.49 -0.49
N TYR A 93 -2.94 -12.99 -0.27
CA TYR A 93 -3.29 -12.33 0.98
C TYR A 93 -4.54 -12.99 1.56
N GLN A 94 -4.72 -12.84 2.87
CA GLN A 94 -5.92 -13.31 3.55
C GLN A 94 -6.43 -12.20 4.46
N ILE A 95 -7.74 -11.97 4.42
CA ILE A 95 -8.45 -11.13 5.38
C ILE A 95 -9.33 -12.04 6.21
N SER A 96 -9.32 -11.86 7.52
CA SER A 96 -10.17 -12.60 8.44
C SER A 96 -11.03 -11.63 9.26
N MET A 97 -12.34 -11.83 9.26
CA MET A 97 -13.32 -11.03 9.99
C MET A 97 -14.23 -11.96 10.80
N GLY A 98 -14.04 -11.98 12.12
CA GLY A 98 -14.73 -12.94 13.00
C GLY A 98 -14.44 -14.38 12.58
N ASN A 99 -15.49 -15.14 12.26
CA ASN A 99 -15.39 -16.55 11.82
C ASN A 99 -15.24 -16.70 10.29
N HIS A 100 -15.22 -15.58 9.54
CA HIS A 100 -15.07 -15.61 8.09
C HIS A 100 -13.63 -15.30 7.68
N SER A 101 -13.13 -16.03 6.68
CA SER A 101 -11.81 -15.78 6.08
C SER A 101 -11.94 -15.77 4.57
N GLN A 102 -11.29 -14.79 3.94
CA GLN A 102 -11.24 -14.63 2.50
C GLN A 102 -9.79 -14.53 2.05
N THR A 103 -9.41 -15.44 1.15
CA THR A 103 -8.08 -15.45 0.52
C THR A 103 -8.18 -14.83 -0.86
N GLY A 104 -7.32 -13.85 -1.14
CA GLY A 104 -7.21 -13.21 -2.44
C GLY A 104 -5.86 -13.46 -3.08
N VAL A 105 -5.81 -13.32 -4.40
CA VAL A 105 -4.58 -13.37 -5.19
C VAL A 105 -4.34 -11.99 -5.78
N MET A 106 -3.11 -11.51 -5.67
CA MET A 106 -2.67 -10.27 -6.29
C MET A 106 -1.72 -10.58 -7.45
N MET A 107 -2.01 -9.99 -8.60
CA MET A 107 -1.41 -10.23 -9.90
C MET A 107 -1.70 -9.05 -10.83
N ALA A 108 -1.01 -8.95 -11.95
CA ALA A 108 -1.41 -8.07 -13.04
C ALA A 108 -2.47 -8.76 -13.93
N ALA A 109 -3.49 -8.02 -14.33
CA ALA A 109 -4.56 -8.48 -15.23
C ALA A 109 -4.79 -7.46 -16.36
N SER A 110 -5.39 -7.90 -17.47
CA SER A 110 -5.66 -7.03 -18.61
C SER A 110 -6.81 -6.04 -18.33
N ILE A 111 -6.54 -4.75 -18.53
CA ILE A 111 -7.56 -3.70 -18.48
C ILE A 111 -8.62 -3.92 -19.57
N GLU A 112 -8.24 -4.40 -20.75
CA GLU A 112 -9.15 -4.68 -21.85
C GLU A 112 -10.14 -5.81 -21.51
N GLU A 113 -9.64 -6.88 -20.88
CA GLU A 113 -10.49 -8.00 -20.42
C GLU A 113 -11.40 -7.60 -19.26
N TYR A 114 -10.96 -6.68 -18.40
CA TYR A 114 -11.79 -6.06 -17.38
C TYR A 114 -12.92 -5.22 -17.98
N ASN A 115 -12.60 -4.40 -18.99
CA ASN A 115 -13.58 -3.54 -19.65
C ASN A 115 -14.60 -4.32 -20.48
N SER A 116 -14.19 -5.41 -21.12
CA SER A 116 -15.07 -6.31 -21.89
C SER A 116 -15.88 -7.29 -21.02
N GLY A 117 -15.71 -7.27 -19.69
CA GLY A 117 -16.48 -8.09 -18.75
C GLY A 117 -16.07 -9.56 -18.69
N LEU A 118 -14.91 -9.90 -19.27
CA LEU A 118 -14.28 -11.22 -19.13
C LEU A 118 -13.76 -11.42 -17.70
N ILE A 119 -13.19 -10.37 -17.10
CA ILE A 119 -12.91 -10.31 -15.66
C ILE A 119 -14.16 -9.79 -14.96
N LYS A 120 -14.71 -10.58 -14.03
CA LYS A 120 -15.89 -10.18 -13.26
C LYS A 120 -15.52 -9.11 -12.23
N LYS A 121 -16.39 -8.10 -12.14
CA LYS A 121 -16.26 -6.98 -11.19
C LYS A 121 -16.94 -7.36 -9.89
N HIS A 122 -16.42 -6.87 -8.77
CA HIS A 122 -17.02 -7.08 -7.46
C HIS A 122 -18.27 -6.21 -7.25
N GLU A 123 -18.30 -5.06 -7.90
CA GLU A 123 -19.39 -4.08 -7.80
C GLU A 123 -20.16 -4.04 -9.12
N PHE A 124 -21.49 -3.98 -9.01
CA PHE A 124 -22.45 -4.00 -10.11
C PHE A 124 -22.66 -2.61 -10.70
#